data_AF-A0A4Y9L6M3-F1
#
_entry.id   AF-A0A4Y9L6M3-F1
#
_cell.length_a   1.000
_cell.length_b   1.000
_cell.length_c   1.000
_cell.angle_alpha   90.00
_cell.angle_beta   90.00
_cell.angle_gamma   90.00
#
_symmetry.space_group_name_H-M   'P 1'
#
loop_
_entity.id
_entity.type
_entity.pdbx_description
1 polymer ?
#
loop_
_entity_poly.entity_id
_entity_poly.type
_entity_poly.pdbx_seq_one_letter_code
_entity_poly.pdbx_strand_id
1 'polypeptide(L)' 'MSRFNYFAREAAATLLRMAKTTKDPAVAAGLVQRAADLKDRTGELPPVGVDAIDDEPPKPLTKN' A
#
# COMPACT_ATOMS: atom_id res chain seq x y z
N MET A 1 -10.88 11.99 -12.16
CA MET A 1 -10.42 11.26 -10.97
C MET A 1 -9.47 12.15 -10.19
N SER A 2 -9.81 12.54 -8.95
CA SER A 2 -9.01 13.45 -8.14
C SER A 2 -7.71 12.81 -7.66
N ARG A 3 -6.58 13.53 -7.81
CA ARG A 3 -5.22 13.11 -7.39
C ARG A 3 -5.12 12.57 -5.96
N PHE A 4 -6.01 13.00 -5.07
CA PHE A 4 -6.09 12.56 -3.68
C PHE A 4 -6.35 11.06 -3.50
N ASN A 5 -7.11 10.44 -4.40
CA ASN A 5 -7.44 9.01 -4.30
C ASN A 5 -6.24 8.11 -4.66
N TYR A 6 -5.32 8.62 -5.47
CA TYR A 6 -4.09 7.89 -5.83
C TYR A 6 -3.15 7.76 -4.63
N PHE A 7 -2.93 8.85 -3.89
CA PHE A 7 -2.07 8.84 -2.71
C PHE A 7 -2.61 7.98 -1.58
N ALA A 8 -3.93 7.96 -1.38
CA ALA A 8 -4.54 7.10 -0.38
C ALA A 8 -4.35 5.61 -0.70
N ARG A 9 -4.42 5.25 -1.98
CA ARG A 9 -4.16 3.87 -2.42
C ARG A 9 -2.72 3.44 -2.14
N GLU A 10 -1.77 4.29 -2.49
CA GLU A 10 -0.34 4.02 -2.31
C GLU A 10 0.04 3.92 -0.83
N ALA A 11 -0.53 4.78 0.01
CA ALA A 11 -0.36 4.71 1.45
C ALA A 11 -0.95 3.42 2.04
N ALA A 12 -2.14 2.99 1.61
CA ALA A 12 -2.72 1.72 2.06
C ALA A 12 -1.84 0.51 1.68
N ALA A 13 -1.34 0.46 0.45
CA ALA A 13 -0.43 -0.60 0.00
C ALA A 13 0.87 -0.62 0.82
N THR A 14 1.43 0.56 1.11
CA THR A 14 2.65 0.70 1.91
C THR A 14 2.44 0.21 3.35
N LEU A 15 1.29 0.54 3.95
CA LEU A 15 0.93 0.06 5.29
C LEU A 15 0.82 -1.47 5.34
N LEU A 16 0.21 -2.10 4.33
CA LEU A 16 0.12 -3.55 4.23
C LEU A 16 1.50 -4.21 4.04
N ARG A 17 2.37 -3.61 3.23
CA ARG A 17 3.75 -4.08 3.06
C ARG A 17 4.53 -4.01 4.38
N MET A 18 4.39 -2.92 5.12
CA MET A 18 4.98 -2.78 6.46
C MET A 18 4.39 -3.78 7.47
N ALA A 19 3.09 -4.06 7.37
CA ALA A 19 2.44 -5.06 8.22
C ALA A 19 2.97 -6.49 7.95
N LYS A 20 3.34 -6.79 6.70
CA LYS A 20 3.94 -8.09 6.33
C LYS A 20 5.38 -8.24 6.82
N THR A 21 6.15 -7.15 6.89
CA THR A 21 7.58 -7.20 7.25
C THR A 21 7.84 -6.99 8.74
N THR A 22 6.87 -6.44 9.48
CA THR A 22 6.98 -6.29 10.94
C THR A 22 6.81 -7.63 11.66
N LYS A 23 7.63 -7.86 12.69
CA LYS A 23 7.57 -9.06 13.53
C LYS A 23 6.70 -8.88 14.77
N ASP A 24 6.28 -7.65 15.05
CA ASP A 24 5.39 -7.34 16.16
C ASP A 24 3.93 -7.47 15.70
N PRO A 25 3.17 -8.43 16.25
CA PRO A 25 1.78 -8.65 15.86
C PRO A 25 0.85 -7.48 16.23
N ALA A 26 1.15 -6.72 17.29
CA ALA A 26 0.36 -5.55 17.67
C ALA A 26 0.54 -4.41 16.66
N VAL A 27 1.79 -4.21 16.19
CA VAL A 27 2.10 -3.24 15.14
C VAL A 27 1.49 -3.66 13.80
N ALA A 28 1.57 -4.95 13.44
CA ALA A 28 0.95 -5.47 12.21
C ALA A 28 -0.56 -5.21 12.19
N ALA A 29 -1.25 -5.54 13.28
CA ALA A 29 -2.69 -5.29 13.41
C ALA A 29 -3.03 -3.80 13.27
N GLY A 30 -2.25 -2.93 13.92
CA GLY A 30 -2.42 -1.48 13.80
C GLY A 30 -2.26 -0.97 12.36
N LEU A 31 -1.25 -1.44 11.64
CA LEU A 31 -1.01 -1.06 10.24
C LEU A 31 -2.13 -1.52 9.30
N VAL A 32 -2.61 -2.75 9.47
CA VAL A 32 -3.75 -3.29 8.70
C VAL A 32 -5.02 -2.47 8.96
N GLN A 33 -5.30 -2.13 10.21
CA GLN A 33 -6.48 -1.31 10.56
C GLN A 33 -6.41 0.09 9.96
N ARG A 34 -5.23 0.72 9.93
CA ARG A 34 -5.04 2.02 9.28
C ARG A 34 -5.20 1.94 7.76
N ALA A 35 -4.73 0.89 7.13
CA ALA A 35 -4.93 0.67 5.70
C ALA A 35 -6.42 0.51 5.35
N ALA A 36 -7.20 -0.17 6.20
CA ALA A 36 -8.64 -0.34 6.05
C ALA A 36 -9.40 1.00 6.19
N ASP A 37 -9.13 1.77 7.26
CA ASP A 37 -9.72 3.10 7.47
C ASP A 37 -9.44 4.05 6.28
N LEU A 38 -8.23 3.96 5.71
CA LEU A 38 -7.86 4.76 4.54
C LEU A 38 -8.63 4.37 3.28
N LYS A 39 -8.93 3.08 3.09
CA LYS A 39 -9.80 2.59 2.00
C LYS A 39 -11.24 3.05 2.18
N ASP A 40 -11.77 3.01 3.40
CA ASP A 40 -13.14 3.43 3.70
C ASP A 40 -13.33 4.94 3.50
N ARG A 41 -12.34 5.74 3.88
CA ARG A 41 -12.35 7.21 3.65
C ARG A 41 -12.24 7.62 2.20
N THR A 42 -11.70 6.77 1.33
CA THR A 42 -11.48 7.11 -0.09
C THR A 42 -12.53 6.60 -1.04
N GLY A 43 -13.50 5.80 -0.56
CA GLY A 43 -14.67 5.36 -1.32
C GLY A 43 -14.27 4.49 -2.51
N GLU A 44 -14.36 3.17 -2.33
CA GLU A 44 -14.15 2.14 -3.37
C GLU A 44 -12.92 2.36 -4.25
N LEU A 45 -11.74 2.16 -3.67
CA LEU A 45 -10.57 1.83 -4.48
C LEU A 45 -10.72 0.38 -4.97
N PRO A 46 -10.64 0.10 -6.29
CA PRO A 46 -10.67 -1.26 -6.80
C PRO A 46 -9.50 -2.05 -6.18
N PRO A 47 -9.72 -3.32 -5.80
CA PRO A 47 -8.68 -4.14 -5.20
C PRO A 47 -7.64 -4.42 -6.27
N VAL A 48 -6.52 -3.69 -6.25
CA VAL A 48 -5.33 -4.22 -6.89
C VAL A 48 -4.75 -5.24 -5.94
N GLY A 49 -4.77 -6.49 -6.38
CA GLY A 49 -4.19 -7.61 -5.65
C GLY A 49 -2.79 -7.20 -5.19
N VAL A 50 -2.54 -7.43 -3.91
CA VAL A 50 -1.23 -7.18 -3.28
C VAL A 50 -0.14 -8.00 -3.98
N ASP A 51 -0.52 -9.01 -4.76
CA ASP A 51 0.36 -9.82 -5.62
C ASP A 51 0.86 -9.09 -6.89
N ALA A 52 0.26 -7.98 -7.30
CA ALA A 52 0.65 -7.29 -8.55
C ALA A 52 1.77 -6.24 -8.38
N ILE A 53 2.20 -5.96 -7.14
CA ILE A 53 3.24 -4.96 -6.84
C ILE A 53 4.58 -5.58 -6.44
N ASP A 54 4.69 -6.91 -6.44
CA ASP A 54 5.95 -7.63 -6.22
C ASP A 54 6.72 -7.93 -7.52
N ASP A 55 6.21 -7.54 -8.69
CA ASP A 55 6.88 -7.69 -9.99
C ASP A 55 7.19 -6.33 -10.65
N GLU A 56 7.96 -5.47 -9.97
CA GLU A 56 8.88 -4.61 -10.70
C GLU A 56 10.10 -4.29 -9.82
N PRO A 57 11.27 -4.93 -10.03
CA PRO A 57 12.50 -4.44 -9.45
C PRO A 57 12.76 -3.04 -10.01
N PRO A 58 13.18 -2.05 -9.21
CA PRO A 58 13.45 -0.71 -9.71
C PRO A 58 14.54 -0.81 -10.79
N LYS A 59 14.17 -0.58 -12.05
CA LYS A 59 15.12 -0.51 -13.17
C LYS A 59 16.17 0.55 -12.81
N PRO A 60 17.47 0.20 -12.74
CA PRO A 60 18.49 1.19 -12.49
C PRO A 60 18.53 2.15 -13.69
N LEU A 61 18.26 3.44 -13.43
CA LEU A 61 18.55 4.51 -14.39
C LEU A 61 20.07 4.69 -14.49
N THR A 62 20.74 3.82 -15.24
CA THR A 62 22.08 4.10 -15.77
C THR A 62 21.91 4.69 -17.16
N LYS A 63 22.09 6.00 -17.29
CA LYS A 63 22.24 6.66 -18.59
C LYS A 63 23.70 7.11 -18.71
N ASN A 64 24.36 6.60 -19.76
CA ASN A 64 25.74 6.82 -20.18
C ASN A 64 26.18 8.28 -20.19
#